data_AF-A0A9Q9BSV3-F1
#
_entry.id   AF-A0A9Q9BSV3-F1
#
_cell.length_a   1.000
_cell.length_b   1.000
_cell.length_c   1.000
_cell.angle_alpha   90.00
_cell.angle_beta   90.00
_cell.angle_gamma   90.00
#
_symmetry.space_group_name_H-M   'P 1'
#
loop_
_entity.id
_entity.type
_entity.pdbx_description
1 polymer ?
#
loop_
_entity_poly.entity_id
_entity_poly.type
_entity_poly.pdbx_seq_one_letter_code
_entity_poly.pdbx_strand_id
1 'polypeptide(L)'
;MDKPISINSYFKKHNLNIKDFDEFEIFIIEIGLKEGLDVFWYADPDFTGEQMLQICLGLYFRLDVSWYAKPVYLPEQMELIRKGLKDNLDVKWYANPRLSTGQMKEIYLGLKEGLKVKWYANRKFSIDQMYEIRQGLKQGLKVKWYANHKLNIYQMQQIRWGLEEGLDVSKYYDRSFDEEQMYEIRQGLKEGLDVKWYAKNNLIAEKMKIIHQGLKEGLDVFWYAERTYSPEQMEEIYLGLKEGLDVSKYAAIAVHWKQMRKWRTKLREEKYENTQI
;
A
#
# COMPACT_ATOMS: atom_id res chain seq x y z
N MET A 1 18.56 -30.19 -45.44
CA MET A 1 17.46 -29.99 -44.49
C MET A 1 17.23 -31.32 -43.81
N ASP A 2 17.58 -31.44 -42.54
CA ASP A 2 17.31 -32.64 -41.77
C ASP A 2 15.80 -32.87 -41.67
N LYS A 3 15.37 -34.12 -41.73
CA LYS A 3 13.94 -34.46 -41.58
C LYS A 3 13.47 -34.00 -40.20
N PRO A 4 12.25 -33.42 -40.09
CA PRO A 4 11.70 -33.06 -38.79
C PRO A 4 11.65 -34.30 -37.89
N ILE A 5 12.12 -34.16 -36.65
CA ILE A 5 12.11 -35.24 -35.66
C ILE A 5 10.65 -35.59 -35.37
N SER A 6 10.26 -36.84 -35.61
CA SER A 6 8.91 -37.29 -35.24
C SER A 6 8.78 -37.40 -33.72
N ILE A 7 7.62 -37.04 -33.18
CA ILE A 7 7.36 -37.10 -31.74
C ILE A 7 7.60 -38.51 -31.17
N ASN A 8 7.15 -39.56 -31.86
CA ASN A 8 7.41 -40.95 -31.48
C ASN A 8 8.91 -41.27 -31.39
N SER A 9 9.72 -40.74 -32.31
CA SER A 9 11.18 -40.92 -32.27
C SER A 9 11.81 -40.17 -31.11
N TYR A 10 11.32 -38.96 -30.80
CA TYR A 10 11.78 -38.18 -29.66
C TYR A 10 11.47 -38.90 -28.34
N PHE A 11 10.21 -39.31 -28.15
CA PHE A 11 9.75 -39.98 -26.93
C PHE A 11 10.52 -41.27 -26.67
N LYS A 12 10.71 -42.11 -27.71
CA LYS A 12 11.51 -43.32 -27.61
C LYS A 12 12.97 -43.03 -27.21
N LYS A 13 13.58 -41.99 -27.78
CA LYS A 13 14.98 -41.61 -27.49
C LYS A 13 15.15 -41.11 -26.05
N HIS A 14 14.17 -40.39 -25.53
CA HIS A 14 14.21 -39.76 -24.20
C HIS A 14 13.48 -40.56 -23.12
N ASN A 15 13.04 -41.79 -23.43
CA ASN A 15 12.32 -42.69 -22.52
C ASN A 15 11.05 -42.06 -21.92
N LEU A 16 10.33 -41.27 -22.72
CA LEU A 16 9.03 -40.69 -22.37
C LEU A 16 7.89 -41.57 -22.87
N ASN A 17 6.80 -41.66 -22.12
CA ASN A 17 5.60 -42.39 -22.52
C ASN A 17 4.51 -41.41 -22.96
N ILE A 18 4.03 -41.56 -24.18
CA ILE A 18 3.03 -40.67 -24.80
C ILE A 18 1.71 -40.59 -24.01
N LYS A 19 1.40 -41.61 -23.21
CA LYS A 19 0.20 -41.67 -22.38
C LYS A 19 0.29 -40.81 -21.12
N ASP A 20 1.48 -40.34 -20.76
CA ASP A 20 1.69 -39.48 -19.59
C ASP A 20 1.37 -38.01 -19.91
N PHE A 21 1.01 -37.72 -21.17
CA PHE A 21 0.70 -36.39 -21.68
C PHE A 21 -0.72 -36.35 -22.25
N ASP A 22 -1.40 -35.22 -22.08
CA ASP A 22 -2.68 -34.97 -22.72
C ASP A 22 -2.52 -34.48 -24.18
N GLU A 23 -3.64 -34.34 -24.89
CA GLU A 23 -3.63 -33.91 -26.30
C GLU A 23 -3.01 -32.51 -26.49
N PHE A 24 -3.20 -31.61 -25.52
CA PHE A 24 -2.68 -30.25 -25.60
C PHE A 24 -1.17 -30.20 -25.37
N GLU A 25 -0.66 -30.97 -24.41
CA GLU A 25 0.77 -31.13 -24.13
C GLU A 25 1.50 -31.75 -25.34
N ILE A 26 0.92 -32.82 -25.91
CA ILE A 26 1.42 -33.43 -27.15
C ILE A 26 1.48 -32.42 -28.28
N PHE A 27 0.42 -31.65 -28.50
CA PHE A 27 0.36 -30.61 -29.51
C PHE A 27 1.47 -29.55 -29.34
N ILE A 28 1.76 -29.12 -28.11
CA ILE A 28 2.84 -28.15 -27.84
C ILE A 28 4.22 -28.75 -28.12
N ILE A 29 4.44 -30.03 -27.79
CA ILE A 29 5.71 -30.72 -28.09
C ILE A 29 5.90 -30.85 -29.61
N GLU A 30 4.84 -31.19 -30.34
CA GLU A 30 4.88 -31.26 -31.81
C GLU A 30 5.22 -29.91 -32.46
N ILE A 31 4.62 -28.82 -31.97
CA ILE A 31 4.97 -27.46 -32.41
C ILE A 31 6.46 -27.19 -32.18
N GLY A 32 6.97 -27.46 -30.97
CA GLY A 32 8.38 -27.20 -30.66
C GLY A 32 9.33 -28.00 -31.55
N LEU A 33 9.05 -29.29 -31.78
CA LEU A 33 9.84 -30.13 -32.69
C LEU A 33 9.80 -29.61 -34.13
N LYS A 34 8.64 -29.16 -34.61
CA LYS A 34 8.46 -28.60 -35.95
C LYS A 34 9.23 -27.29 -36.14
N GLU A 35 9.24 -26.44 -35.11
CA GLU A 35 9.97 -25.16 -35.09
C GLU A 35 11.47 -25.33 -34.75
N GLY A 36 11.93 -26.56 -34.49
CA GLY A 36 13.32 -26.85 -34.16
C GLY A 36 13.75 -26.35 -32.78
N LEU A 37 12.81 -26.19 -31.85
CA LEU A 37 13.05 -25.78 -30.47
C LEU A 37 13.56 -26.96 -29.63
N ASP A 38 14.32 -26.64 -28.59
CA ASP A 38 14.77 -27.65 -27.62
C ASP A 38 13.64 -28.01 -26.65
N VAL A 39 12.84 -29.00 -27.04
CA VAL A 39 11.67 -29.44 -26.26
C VAL A 39 12.05 -30.16 -24.96
N PHE A 40 13.33 -30.45 -24.72
CA PHE A 40 13.82 -31.02 -23.46
C PHE A 40 13.46 -30.16 -22.25
N TRP A 41 13.33 -28.84 -22.43
CA TRP A 41 12.96 -27.91 -21.37
C TRP A 41 11.54 -28.08 -20.84
N TYR A 42 10.65 -28.72 -21.58
CA TYR A 42 9.24 -28.77 -21.21
C TYR A 42 8.50 -30.06 -21.55
N ALA A 43 9.08 -30.98 -22.33
CA ALA A 43 8.52 -32.31 -22.58
C ALA A 43 8.69 -33.22 -21.34
N ASP A 44 8.07 -32.81 -20.24
CA ASP A 44 8.16 -33.40 -18.90
C ASP A 44 6.75 -33.38 -18.28
N PRO A 45 6.22 -34.54 -17.85
CA PRO A 45 4.86 -34.66 -17.34
C PRO A 45 4.61 -33.91 -16.01
N ASP A 46 5.65 -33.41 -15.35
CA ASP A 46 5.49 -32.53 -14.19
C ASP A 46 5.00 -31.12 -14.56
N PHE A 47 5.07 -30.73 -15.84
CA PHE A 47 4.50 -29.48 -16.33
C PHE A 47 3.07 -29.67 -16.82
N THR A 48 2.20 -28.69 -16.55
CA THR A 48 0.91 -28.58 -17.25
C THR A 48 1.12 -28.07 -18.67
N GLY A 49 0.17 -28.33 -19.57
CA GLY A 49 0.17 -27.76 -20.91
C GLY A 49 0.35 -26.22 -20.95
N GLU A 50 -0.25 -25.46 -20.03
CA GLU A 50 -0.04 -24.01 -19.98
C GLU A 50 1.40 -23.62 -19.61
N GLN A 51 2.03 -24.37 -18.71
CA GLN A 51 3.46 -24.16 -18.38
C GLN A 51 4.34 -24.51 -19.59
N MET A 52 4.08 -25.65 -20.24
CA MET A 52 4.77 -26.04 -21.48
C MET A 52 4.63 -24.96 -22.56
N LEU A 53 3.44 -24.39 -22.73
CA LEU A 53 3.20 -23.32 -23.69
C LEU A 53 4.05 -22.08 -23.37
N GLN A 54 4.17 -21.67 -22.10
CA GLN A 54 5.03 -20.53 -21.75
C GLN A 54 6.50 -20.81 -22.03
N ILE A 55 6.99 -22.03 -21.79
CA ILE A 55 8.38 -22.41 -22.07
C ILE A 55 8.62 -22.45 -23.58
N CYS A 56 7.73 -23.09 -24.34
CA CYS A 56 7.75 -23.16 -25.80
C CYS A 56 7.77 -21.76 -26.44
N LEU A 57 6.88 -20.86 -26.00
CA LEU A 57 6.89 -19.46 -26.45
C LEU A 57 8.18 -18.73 -26.09
N GLY A 58 8.77 -19.00 -24.92
CA GLY A 58 10.06 -18.44 -24.53
C GLY A 58 11.19 -18.82 -25.48
N LEU A 59 11.31 -20.12 -25.78
CA LEU A 59 12.28 -20.66 -26.72
C LEU A 59 12.06 -20.08 -28.13
N TYR A 60 10.81 -19.98 -28.58
CA TYR A 60 10.46 -19.38 -29.88
C TYR A 60 10.97 -17.93 -30.00
N PHE A 61 10.83 -17.14 -28.93
CA PHE A 61 11.35 -15.77 -28.86
C PHE A 61 12.84 -15.69 -28.45
N ARG A 62 13.56 -16.82 -28.39
CA ARG A 62 14.98 -16.93 -28.00
C ARG A 62 15.28 -16.33 -26.62
N LEU A 63 14.35 -16.48 -25.68
CA LEU A 63 14.50 -16.02 -24.30
C LEU A 63 15.17 -17.10 -23.44
N ASP A 64 15.84 -16.68 -22.37
CA ASP A 64 16.41 -17.59 -21.39
C ASP A 64 15.32 -18.20 -20.49
N VAL A 65 14.84 -19.38 -20.87
CA VAL A 65 13.75 -20.08 -20.17
C VAL A 65 14.17 -20.65 -18.81
N SER A 66 15.48 -20.74 -18.52
CA SER A 66 15.99 -21.32 -17.26
C SER A 66 15.53 -20.56 -16.00
N TRP A 67 15.12 -19.30 -16.17
CA TRP A 67 14.53 -18.49 -15.11
C TRP A 67 13.21 -19.08 -14.60
N TYR A 68 12.38 -19.64 -15.48
CA TYR A 68 10.99 -19.98 -15.17
C TYR A 68 10.54 -21.37 -15.60
N ALA A 69 11.31 -22.12 -16.39
CA ALA A 69 11.02 -23.51 -16.76
C ALA A 69 11.22 -24.46 -15.56
N LYS A 70 10.35 -24.33 -14.55
CA LYS A 70 10.33 -25.11 -13.31
C LYS A 70 8.87 -25.34 -12.90
N PRO A 71 8.43 -26.58 -12.62
CA PRO A 71 7.03 -26.88 -12.32
C PRO A 71 6.44 -26.10 -11.12
N VAL A 72 7.30 -25.60 -10.22
CA VAL A 72 6.93 -24.80 -9.06
C VAL A 72 6.31 -23.42 -9.39
N TYR A 73 6.50 -22.90 -10.60
CA TYR A 73 5.87 -21.64 -11.01
C TYR A 73 4.48 -21.88 -11.56
N LEU A 74 3.51 -21.03 -11.20
CA LEU A 74 2.23 -21.00 -11.90
C LEU A 74 2.39 -20.50 -13.35
N PRO A 75 1.53 -20.89 -14.30
CA PRO A 75 1.57 -20.40 -15.68
C PRO A 75 1.60 -18.86 -15.77
N GLU A 76 0.86 -18.15 -14.92
CA GLU A 76 0.82 -16.67 -14.91
C GLU A 76 2.14 -16.06 -14.41
N GLN A 77 2.84 -16.75 -13.49
CA GLN A 77 4.17 -16.33 -13.05
C GLN A 77 5.19 -16.52 -14.18
N MET A 78 5.14 -17.66 -14.88
CA MET A 78 5.98 -17.92 -16.06
C MET A 78 5.72 -16.89 -17.16
N GLU A 79 4.45 -16.56 -17.42
CA GLU A 79 4.07 -15.55 -18.39
C GLU A 79 4.66 -14.17 -18.05
N LEU A 80 4.61 -13.75 -16.78
CA LEU A 80 5.21 -12.48 -16.33
C LEU A 80 6.74 -12.47 -16.44
N ILE A 81 7.40 -13.58 -16.12
CA ILE A 81 8.87 -13.68 -16.27
C ILE A 81 9.23 -13.61 -17.76
N ARG A 82 8.55 -14.38 -18.61
CA ARG A 82 8.72 -14.36 -20.07
C ARG A 82 8.50 -12.97 -20.66
N LYS A 83 7.42 -12.27 -20.26
CA LYS A 83 7.15 -10.88 -20.68
C LYS A 83 8.27 -9.94 -20.25
N GLY A 84 8.79 -10.06 -19.03
CA GLY A 84 9.92 -9.24 -18.60
C GLY A 84 11.20 -9.50 -19.36
N LEU A 85 11.53 -10.76 -19.65
CA LEU A 85 12.67 -11.09 -20.50
C LEU A 85 12.51 -10.49 -21.91
N LYS A 86 11.30 -10.56 -22.49
CA LYS A 86 10.98 -9.94 -23.78
C LYS A 86 11.12 -8.41 -23.75
N ASP A 87 10.72 -7.79 -22.65
CA ASP A 87 10.85 -6.34 -22.42
C ASP A 87 12.26 -5.94 -21.94
N ASN A 88 13.23 -6.88 -21.95
CA ASN A 88 14.61 -6.70 -21.49
C ASN A 88 14.74 -6.16 -20.04
N LEU A 89 13.83 -6.61 -19.16
CA LEU A 89 13.81 -6.26 -17.74
C LEU A 89 14.63 -7.25 -16.91
N ASP A 90 15.16 -6.76 -15.78
CA ASP A 90 15.91 -7.58 -14.83
C ASP A 90 14.98 -8.47 -14.00
N VAL A 91 14.65 -9.65 -14.53
CA VAL A 91 13.67 -10.57 -13.93
C VAL A 91 14.09 -11.14 -12.58
N LYS A 92 15.38 -11.03 -12.18
CA LYS A 92 15.87 -11.54 -10.89
C LYS A 92 15.14 -10.92 -9.69
N TRP A 93 14.56 -9.74 -9.87
CA TRP A 93 13.79 -9.06 -8.83
C TRP A 93 12.48 -9.75 -8.48
N TYR A 94 11.90 -10.50 -9.41
CA TYR A 94 10.56 -11.06 -9.23
C TYR A 94 10.39 -12.50 -9.70
N ALA A 95 11.35 -13.08 -10.42
CA ALA A 95 11.38 -14.50 -10.77
C ALA A 95 11.62 -15.36 -9.51
N ASN A 96 10.61 -15.45 -8.65
CA ASN A 96 10.64 -16.17 -7.39
C ASN A 96 9.26 -16.79 -7.15
N PRO A 97 9.14 -18.13 -7.10
CA PRO A 97 7.83 -18.78 -6.99
C PRO A 97 7.12 -18.49 -5.67
N ARG A 98 7.83 -17.99 -4.65
CA ARG A 98 7.26 -17.59 -3.36
C ARG A 98 6.56 -16.22 -3.38
N LEU A 99 6.69 -15.44 -4.45
CA LEU A 99 5.94 -14.21 -4.63
C LEU A 99 4.59 -14.53 -5.28
N SER A 100 3.51 -13.88 -4.86
CA SER A 100 2.25 -14.00 -5.60
C SER A 100 2.38 -13.35 -6.97
N THR A 101 1.56 -13.78 -7.94
CA THR A 101 1.49 -13.17 -9.27
C THR A 101 1.23 -11.65 -9.20
N GLY A 102 0.45 -11.19 -8.22
CA GLY A 102 0.21 -9.76 -7.98
C GLY A 102 1.46 -9.01 -7.51
N GLN A 103 2.25 -9.59 -6.59
CA GLN A 103 3.52 -8.99 -6.18
C GLN A 103 4.51 -8.94 -7.35
N MET A 104 4.61 -10.02 -8.14
CA MET A 104 5.44 -10.05 -9.35
C MET A 104 5.02 -8.98 -10.35
N LYS A 105 3.72 -8.78 -10.54
CA LYS A 105 3.17 -7.76 -11.43
C LYS A 105 3.56 -6.34 -11.00
N GLU A 106 3.50 -6.01 -9.71
CA GLU A 106 3.92 -4.68 -9.22
C GLU A 106 5.43 -4.43 -9.42
N ILE A 107 6.27 -5.46 -9.28
CA ILE A 107 7.71 -5.35 -9.54
C ILE A 107 7.95 -5.18 -11.05
N TYR A 108 7.32 -6.00 -11.88
CA TYR A 108 7.38 -5.90 -13.34
C TYR A 108 6.97 -4.51 -13.84
N LEU A 109 5.84 -3.97 -13.34
CA LEU A 109 5.37 -2.63 -13.71
C LEU A 109 6.38 -1.54 -13.30
N GLY A 110 6.95 -1.62 -12.09
CA GLY A 110 7.95 -0.63 -11.69
C GLY A 110 9.24 -0.72 -12.49
N LEU A 111 9.71 -1.91 -12.87
CA LEU A 111 10.86 -2.05 -13.76
C LEU A 111 10.56 -1.45 -15.14
N LYS A 112 9.36 -1.68 -15.68
CA LYS A 112 8.89 -1.10 -16.96
C LYS A 112 8.80 0.42 -16.91
N GLU A 113 8.44 0.97 -15.76
CA GLU A 113 8.41 2.41 -15.48
C GLU A 113 9.80 2.99 -15.11
N GLY A 114 10.87 2.19 -15.11
CA GLY A 114 12.24 2.63 -14.77
C GLY A 114 12.46 2.95 -13.29
N LEU A 115 11.59 2.44 -12.40
CA LEU A 115 11.58 2.75 -10.98
C LEU A 115 12.54 1.86 -10.18
N LYS A 116 12.98 2.38 -9.02
CA LYS A 116 13.89 1.68 -8.10
C LYS A 116 13.15 0.62 -7.29
N VAL A 117 12.88 -0.54 -7.89
CA VAL A 117 12.07 -1.62 -7.27
C VAL A 117 12.62 -2.20 -5.98
N LYS A 118 13.91 -2.01 -5.67
CA LYS A 118 14.55 -2.46 -4.41
C LYS A 118 13.82 -2.02 -3.14
N TRP A 119 13.03 -0.94 -3.22
CA TRP A 119 12.25 -0.43 -2.09
C TRP A 119 11.09 -1.33 -1.69
N TYR A 120 10.54 -2.10 -2.63
CA TYR A 120 9.30 -2.84 -2.43
C TYR A 120 9.29 -4.26 -2.99
N ALA A 121 10.30 -4.65 -3.77
CA ALA A 121 10.49 -6.02 -4.29
C ALA A 121 10.89 -6.99 -3.15
N ASN A 122 9.96 -7.21 -2.21
CA ASN A 122 10.14 -8.02 -1.03
C ASN A 122 8.80 -8.65 -0.65
N ARG A 123 8.80 -9.97 -0.46
CA ARG A 123 7.60 -10.76 -0.16
C ARG A 123 6.82 -10.32 1.09
N LYS A 124 7.45 -9.56 2.00
CA LYS A 124 6.81 -9.05 3.22
C LYS A 124 5.79 -7.94 2.94
N PHE A 125 5.88 -7.27 1.80
CA PHE A 125 4.90 -6.27 1.40
C PHE A 125 3.68 -6.92 0.77
N SER A 126 2.48 -6.45 1.12
CA SER A 126 1.28 -6.77 0.36
C SER A 126 1.31 -6.10 -1.01
N ILE A 127 0.44 -6.56 -1.93
CA ILE A 127 0.29 -5.97 -3.27
C ILE A 127 -0.03 -4.48 -3.15
N ASP A 128 -0.92 -4.10 -2.23
CA ASP A 128 -1.32 -2.71 -2.07
C ASP A 128 -0.20 -1.83 -1.50
N GLN A 129 0.60 -2.36 -0.56
CA GLN A 129 1.79 -1.64 -0.08
C GLN A 129 2.81 -1.42 -1.22
N MET A 130 3.01 -2.43 -2.07
CA MET A 130 3.89 -2.32 -3.25
C MET A 130 3.35 -1.28 -4.23
N TYR A 131 2.04 -1.24 -4.45
CA TYR A 131 1.38 -0.23 -5.27
C TYR A 131 1.63 1.18 -4.72
N GLU A 132 1.41 1.44 -3.43
CA GLU A 132 1.64 2.75 -2.81
C GLU A 132 3.11 3.21 -2.91
N ILE A 133 4.06 2.29 -2.75
CA ILE A 133 5.49 2.60 -2.93
C ILE A 133 5.79 2.90 -4.39
N ARG A 134 5.24 2.12 -5.34
CA ARG A 134 5.41 2.34 -6.77
C ARG A 134 4.82 3.69 -7.20
N GLN A 135 3.62 4.06 -6.74
CA GLN A 135 3.01 5.34 -7.05
C GLN A 135 3.84 6.52 -6.54
N GLY A 136 4.38 6.46 -5.32
CA GLY A 136 5.23 7.55 -4.84
C GLY A 136 6.58 7.61 -5.56
N LEU A 137 7.17 6.47 -5.94
CA LEU A 137 8.36 6.46 -6.80
C LEU A 137 8.08 7.11 -8.16
N LYS A 138 6.93 6.82 -8.76
CA LYS A 138 6.48 7.42 -10.04
C LYS A 138 6.33 8.94 -9.96
N GLN A 139 5.92 9.44 -8.80
CA GLN A 139 5.80 10.88 -8.51
C GLN A 139 7.12 11.52 -8.01
N GLY A 140 8.22 10.77 -7.92
CA GLY A 140 9.51 11.30 -7.43
C GLY A 140 9.56 11.53 -5.91
N LEU A 141 8.63 10.97 -5.14
CA LEU A 141 8.55 11.15 -3.69
C LEU A 141 9.63 10.36 -2.95
N LYS A 142 9.97 10.82 -1.75
CA LYS A 142 10.94 10.18 -0.85
C LYS A 142 10.31 8.97 -0.15
N VAL A 143 10.19 7.84 -0.85
CA VAL A 143 9.51 6.63 -0.33
C VAL A 143 10.12 6.01 0.93
N LYS A 144 11.34 6.38 1.31
CA LYS A 144 11.99 5.93 2.56
C LYS A 144 11.14 6.18 3.81
N TRP A 145 10.25 7.18 3.77
CA TRP A 145 9.38 7.53 4.90
C TRP A 145 8.29 6.49 5.17
N TYR A 146 7.86 5.75 4.14
CA TYR A 146 6.69 4.87 4.25
C TYR A 146 6.88 3.50 3.60
N ALA A 147 7.99 3.23 2.91
CA ALA A 147 8.34 1.91 2.40
C ALA A 147 8.74 0.95 3.55
N ASN A 148 7.78 0.64 4.42
CA ASN A 148 7.94 -0.16 5.62
C ASN A 148 6.74 -1.11 5.74
N HIS A 149 7.01 -2.42 5.65
CA HIS A 149 5.97 -3.44 5.64
C HIS A 149 5.15 -3.51 6.95
N LYS A 150 5.61 -2.84 8.02
CA LYS A 150 4.89 -2.76 9.30
C LYS A 150 3.77 -1.70 9.29
N LEU A 151 3.80 -0.75 8.36
CA LEU A 151 2.73 0.24 8.20
C LEU A 151 1.56 -0.38 7.45
N ASN A 152 0.34 -0.10 7.87
CA ASN A 152 -0.83 -0.45 7.08
C ASN A 152 -0.94 0.46 5.83
N ILE A 153 -1.80 0.10 4.88
CA ILE A 153 -1.97 0.85 3.63
C ILE A 153 -2.41 2.30 3.89
N TYR A 154 -3.29 2.53 4.85
CA TYR A 154 -3.84 3.84 5.15
C TYR A 154 -2.79 4.77 5.77
N GLN A 155 -1.94 4.26 6.65
CA GLN A 155 -0.78 4.99 7.18
C GLN A 155 0.20 5.37 6.05
N MET A 156 0.48 4.44 5.12
CA MET A 156 1.31 4.72 3.94
C MET A 156 0.70 5.81 3.06
N GLN A 157 -0.62 5.79 2.86
CA GLN A 157 -1.35 6.83 2.12
C GLN A 157 -1.26 8.19 2.79
N GLN A 158 -1.45 8.29 4.12
CA GLN A 158 -1.31 9.58 4.82
C GLN A 158 0.11 10.16 4.69
N ILE A 159 1.15 9.31 4.74
CA ILE A 159 2.53 9.78 4.51
C ILE A 159 2.73 10.18 3.05
N ARG A 160 2.25 9.37 2.09
CA ARG A 160 2.37 9.69 0.65
C ARG A 160 1.68 11.01 0.32
N TRP A 161 0.43 11.19 0.72
CA TRP A 161 -0.32 12.44 0.48
C TRP A 161 0.34 13.64 1.14
N GLY A 162 0.89 13.50 2.35
CA GLY A 162 1.66 14.59 2.96
C GLY A 162 2.91 14.96 2.18
N LEU A 163 3.62 13.98 1.60
CA LEU A 163 4.76 14.25 0.73
C LEU A 163 4.34 14.92 -0.59
N GLU A 164 3.21 14.50 -1.18
CA GLU A 164 2.62 15.12 -2.39
C GLU A 164 2.23 16.58 -2.14
N GLU A 165 1.68 16.86 -0.96
CA GLU A 165 1.28 18.21 -0.50
C GLU A 165 2.46 19.04 0.02
N GLY A 166 3.69 18.51 0.04
CA GLY A 166 4.89 19.22 0.51
C GLY A 166 4.96 19.43 2.02
N LEU A 167 4.20 18.67 2.80
CA LEU A 167 4.09 18.79 4.26
C LEU A 167 5.27 18.11 4.99
N ASP A 168 5.53 18.55 6.23
CA ASP A 168 6.52 17.93 7.10
C ASP A 168 6.00 16.62 7.70
N VAL A 169 6.18 15.52 6.96
CA VAL A 169 5.79 14.18 7.40
C VAL A 169 6.53 13.71 8.66
N SER A 170 7.63 14.35 9.05
CA SER A 170 8.37 14.02 10.26
C SER A 170 7.51 14.19 11.52
N LYS A 171 6.44 14.99 11.45
CA LYS A 171 5.53 15.26 12.57
C LYS A 171 4.65 14.08 12.94
N TYR A 172 4.39 13.16 12.00
CA TYR A 172 3.43 12.07 12.21
C TYR A 172 3.85 10.68 11.74
N TYR A 173 5.00 10.50 11.07
CA TYR A 173 5.41 9.17 10.60
C TYR A 173 5.89 8.19 11.70
N ASP A 174 6.46 8.67 12.82
CA ASP A 174 7.27 7.85 13.76
C ASP A 174 6.63 7.60 15.13
N ARG A 175 5.35 7.93 15.28
CA ARG A 175 4.74 8.15 16.60
C ARG A 175 3.73 7.08 17.01
N SER A 176 3.72 5.95 16.31
CA SER A 176 2.70 4.90 16.47
C SER A 176 1.27 5.43 16.31
N PHE A 177 1.09 6.47 15.50
CA PHE A 177 -0.23 6.99 15.18
C PHE A 177 -0.98 6.03 14.26
N ASP A 178 -2.25 5.84 14.53
CA ASP A 178 -3.18 5.22 13.58
C ASP A 178 -3.49 6.18 12.41
N GLU A 179 -4.16 5.66 11.38
CA GLU A 179 -4.49 6.43 10.18
C GLU A 179 -5.40 7.64 10.44
N GLU A 180 -6.28 7.59 11.44
CA GLU A 180 -7.17 8.71 11.77
C GLU A 180 -6.39 9.84 12.45
N GLN A 181 -5.49 9.51 13.38
CA GLN A 181 -4.58 10.47 13.99
C GLN A 181 -3.66 11.10 12.94
N MET A 182 -3.11 10.29 12.02
CA MET A 182 -2.28 10.80 10.92
C MET A 182 -3.07 11.71 9.98
N TYR A 183 -4.35 11.40 9.73
CA TYR A 183 -5.24 12.25 8.95
C TYR A 183 -5.42 13.63 9.60
N GLU A 184 -5.77 13.68 10.90
CA GLU A 184 -5.97 14.94 11.62
C GLU A 184 -4.69 15.79 11.66
N ILE A 185 -3.52 15.16 11.84
CA ILE A 185 -2.24 15.87 11.82
C ILE A 185 -1.93 16.38 10.41
N ARG A 186 -2.14 15.56 9.37
CA ARG A 186 -1.92 15.98 7.97
C ARG A 186 -2.82 17.14 7.59
N GLN A 187 -4.11 17.10 7.94
CA GLN A 187 -5.04 18.18 7.64
C GLN A 187 -4.65 19.48 8.36
N GLY A 188 -4.31 19.43 9.65
CA GLY A 188 -3.88 20.66 10.33
C GLY A 188 -2.57 21.23 9.78
N LEU A 189 -1.61 20.39 9.35
CA LEU A 189 -0.41 20.85 8.66
C LEU A 189 -0.76 21.55 7.32
N LYS A 190 -1.70 20.98 6.55
CA LYS A 190 -2.19 21.56 5.30
C LYS A 190 -2.88 22.91 5.52
N GLU A 191 -3.58 23.06 6.63
CA GLU A 191 -4.25 24.30 7.04
C GLU A 191 -3.30 25.30 7.74
N GLY A 192 -2.02 24.95 7.94
CA GLY A 192 -1.03 25.83 8.59
C GLY A 192 -1.16 25.93 10.11
N LEU A 193 -1.86 25.00 10.76
CA LEU A 193 -2.10 24.98 12.20
C LEU A 193 -0.90 24.44 12.99
N ASP A 194 -0.76 24.88 14.24
CA ASP A 194 0.26 24.30 15.15
C ASP A 194 -0.17 22.94 15.68
N VAL A 195 0.16 21.89 14.94
CA VAL A 195 -0.18 20.52 15.28
C VAL A 195 0.47 20.02 16.58
N LYS A 196 1.42 20.74 17.19
CA LYS A 196 2.03 20.35 18.48
C LYS A 196 1.00 20.20 19.59
N TRP A 197 -0.13 20.91 19.50
CA TRP A 197 -1.20 20.82 20.49
C TRP A 197 -1.80 19.42 20.59
N TYR A 198 -1.90 18.71 19.47
CA TYR A 198 -2.62 17.44 19.39
C TYR A 198 -1.84 16.28 18.78
N ALA A 199 -0.70 16.50 18.11
CA ALA A 199 0.18 15.45 17.58
C ALA A 199 0.94 14.74 18.72
N LYS A 200 0.21 14.02 19.57
CA LYS A 200 0.64 13.48 20.86
C LYS A 200 0.31 12.00 20.94
N ASN A 201 1.32 11.15 21.15
CA ASN A 201 1.13 9.72 21.41
C ASN A 201 0.20 9.59 22.64
N ASN A 202 -0.83 8.75 22.55
CA ASN A 202 -1.91 8.56 23.55
C ASN A 202 -3.05 9.58 23.53
N LEU A 203 -3.15 10.44 22.52
CA LEU A 203 -4.34 11.25 22.30
C LEU A 203 -5.21 10.62 21.21
N ILE A 204 -6.41 10.17 21.54
CA ILE A 204 -7.32 9.56 20.54
C ILE A 204 -7.71 10.56 19.45
N ALA A 205 -8.02 10.06 18.24
CA ALA A 205 -8.36 10.88 17.08
C ALA A 205 -9.51 11.86 17.34
N GLU A 206 -10.53 11.46 18.12
CA GLU A 206 -11.65 12.34 18.49
C GLU A 206 -11.19 13.62 19.21
N LYS A 207 -10.26 13.50 20.17
CA LYS A 207 -9.70 14.65 20.87
C LYS A 207 -8.83 15.51 19.94
N MET A 208 -8.09 14.87 19.02
CA MET A 208 -7.32 15.59 18.00
C MET A 208 -8.23 16.45 17.14
N LYS A 209 -9.37 15.91 16.71
CA LYS A 209 -10.37 16.59 15.89
C LYS A 209 -10.96 17.82 16.58
N ILE A 210 -11.26 17.75 17.89
CA ILE A 210 -11.79 18.91 18.64
C ILE A 210 -10.72 20.02 18.75
N ILE A 211 -9.47 19.67 19.00
CA ILE A 211 -8.36 20.64 19.06
C ILE A 211 -8.11 21.25 17.67
N HIS A 212 -8.08 20.42 16.62
CA HIS A 212 -7.95 20.85 15.24
C HIS A 212 -9.05 21.85 14.87
N GLN A 213 -10.33 21.54 15.15
CA GLN A 213 -11.43 22.44 14.83
C GLN A 213 -11.33 23.78 15.57
N GLY A 214 -10.95 23.79 16.85
CA GLY A 214 -10.79 25.07 17.55
C GLY A 214 -9.61 25.89 17.05
N LEU A 215 -8.47 25.27 16.72
CA LEU A 215 -7.35 25.97 16.07
C LEU A 215 -7.78 26.57 14.72
N LYS A 216 -8.54 25.83 13.93
CA LYS A 216 -9.10 26.30 12.65
C LYS A 216 -10.04 27.48 12.80
N GLU A 217 -10.81 27.51 13.89
CA GLU A 217 -11.71 28.63 14.25
C GLU A 217 -11.00 29.78 14.99
N GLY A 218 -9.69 29.68 15.23
CA GLY A 218 -8.90 30.71 15.94
C GLY A 218 -9.16 30.77 17.44
N LEU A 219 -9.69 29.69 18.04
CA LEU A 219 -9.98 29.59 19.46
C LEU A 219 -8.70 29.28 20.26
N ASP A 220 -8.66 29.75 21.51
CA ASP A 220 -7.58 29.42 22.43
C ASP A 220 -7.74 27.99 22.96
N VAL A 221 -7.06 27.05 22.31
CA VAL A 221 -7.12 25.63 22.65
C VAL A 221 -6.43 25.28 23.97
N PHE A 222 -5.68 26.20 24.59
CA PHE A 222 -5.05 25.97 25.89
C PHE A 222 -6.05 25.49 26.95
N TRP A 223 -7.29 25.99 26.89
CA TRP A 223 -8.35 25.66 27.84
C TRP A 223 -8.80 24.21 27.85
N TYR A 224 -8.60 23.48 26.75
CA TYR A 224 -9.16 22.14 26.62
C TYR A 224 -8.26 21.13 25.91
N ALA A 225 -7.11 21.53 25.37
CA ALA A 225 -6.13 20.62 24.78
C ALA A 225 -5.39 19.76 25.82
N GLU A 226 -5.68 19.95 27.11
CA GLU A 226 -5.17 19.13 28.20
C GLU A 226 -5.71 17.70 28.11
N ARG A 227 -4.84 16.70 28.28
CA ARG A 227 -5.15 15.31 27.92
C ARG A 227 -6.20 14.68 28.84
N THR A 228 -6.34 15.21 30.05
CA THR A 228 -7.19 14.64 31.12
C THR A 228 -8.67 14.93 30.94
N TYR A 229 -9.05 15.93 30.13
CA TYR A 229 -10.46 16.15 29.80
C TYR A 229 -11.03 14.98 28.99
N SER A 230 -12.28 14.61 29.22
CA SER A 230 -13.02 13.74 28.31
C SER A 230 -13.36 14.50 27.02
N PRO A 231 -13.61 13.81 25.89
CA PRO A 231 -14.05 14.46 24.65
C PRO A 231 -15.25 15.38 24.86
N GLU A 232 -16.22 14.98 25.68
CA GLU A 232 -17.41 15.79 25.97
C GLU A 232 -17.08 17.04 26.79
N GLN A 233 -16.14 16.96 27.74
CA GLN A 233 -15.68 18.15 28.45
C GLN A 233 -14.98 19.12 27.50
N MET A 234 -14.14 18.62 26.60
CA MET A 234 -13.47 19.43 25.58
C MET A 234 -14.50 20.11 24.67
N GLU A 235 -15.56 19.40 24.27
CA GLU A 235 -16.62 19.94 23.43
C GLU A 235 -17.40 21.06 24.13
N GLU A 236 -17.73 20.92 25.42
CA GLU A 236 -18.40 22.01 26.15
C GLU A 236 -17.52 23.26 26.30
N ILE A 237 -16.21 23.09 26.47
CA ILE A 237 -15.28 24.23 26.53
C ILE A 237 -15.14 24.87 25.15
N TYR A 238 -14.96 24.06 24.10
CA TYR A 238 -14.92 24.50 22.70
C TYR A 238 -16.17 25.30 22.31
N LEU A 239 -17.37 24.79 22.63
CA LEU A 239 -18.62 25.48 22.33
C LEU A 239 -18.74 26.82 23.06
N GLY A 240 -18.29 26.92 24.32
CA GLY A 240 -18.33 28.19 25.04
C GLY A 240 -17.34 29.20 24.49
N LEU A 241 -16.13 28.78 24.10
CA LEU A 241 -15.18 29.66 23.41
C LEU A 241 -15.75 30.17 22.09
N LYS A 242 -16.38 29.29 21.30
CA LYS A 242 -17.05 29.64 20.04
C LYS A 242 -18.21 30.63 20.24
N GLU A 243 -18.95 30.48 21.34
CA GLU A 243 -20.02 31.41 21.75
C GLU A 243 -19.47 32.71 22.39
N GLY A 244 -18.14 32.83 22.55
CA GLY A 244 -17.46 33.97 23.19
C GLY A 244 -17.81 34.12 24.67
N LEU A 245 -17.91 33.00 25.39
CA LEU A 245 -18.18 32.92 26.82
C LEU A 245 -16.87 32.80 27.61
N ASP A 246 -16.90 33.27 28.86
CA ASP A 246 -15.79 33.09 29.80
C ASP A 246 -15.77 31.64 30.33
N VAL A 247 -14.97 30.81 29.68
CA VAL A 247 -14.88 29.37 30.01
C VAL A 247 -14.15 29.11 31.33
N SER A 248 -13.40 30.08 31.87
CA SER A 248 -12.70 29.92 33.16
C SER A 248 -13.67 29.63 34.31
N LYS A 249 -14.94 30.02 34.16
CA LYS A 249 -16.01 29.79 35.14
C LYS A 249 -16.44 28.33 35.25
N TYR A 250 -16.17 27.49 34.24
CA TYR A 250 -16.66 26.11 34.22
C TYR A 250 -15.67 25.06 33.71
N ALA A 251 -14.58 25.48 33.06
CA ALA A 251 -13.57 24.60 32.48
C ALA A 251 -12.67 23.97 33.57
N ALA A 252 -13.21 23.00 34.31
CA ALA A 252 -12.49 22.28 35.37
C ALA A 252 -12.56 20.77 35.19
N ILE A 253 -11.42 20.08 35.21
CA ILE A 253 -11.30 18.63 34.95
C ILE A 253 -12.20 17.80 35.87
N ALA A 254 -12.33 18.20 37.14
CA ALA A 254 -13.16 17.52 38.14
C ALA A 254 -14.68 17.64 37.88
N VAL A 255 -15.10 18.53 36.98
CA VAL A 255 -16.51 18.81 36.71
C VAL A 255 -16.98 17.95 35.55
N HIS A 256 -17.96 17.08 35.81
CA HIS A 256 -18.57 16.26 34.77
C HIS A 256 -19.18 17.14 33.65
N TRP A 257 -19.04 16.74 32.38
CA TRP A 257 -19.45 17.55 31.20
C TRP A 257 -20.91 18.01 31.25
N LYS A 258 -21.84 17.18 31.75
CA LYS A 258 -23.26 17.58 31.93
C LYS A 258 -23.42 18.82 32.81
N GLN A 259 -22.57 18.99 33.81
CA GLN A 259 -22.57 20.15 34.68
C GLN A 259 -21.95 21.36 33.97
N MET A 260 -20.86 21.15 33.22
CA MET A 260 -20.29 22.18 32.34
C MET A 260 -21.33 22.71 31.36
N ARG A 261 -22.12 21.82 30.72
CA ARG A 261 -23.22 22.20 29.82
C ARG A 261 -24.24 23.10 30.51
N LYS A 262 -24.67 22.73 31.73
CA LYS A 262 -25.62 23.55 32.50
C LYS A 262 -25.05 24.95 32.78
N TRP A 263 -23.79 25.04 33.18
CA TRP A 263 -23.13 26.32 33.46
C TRP A 263 -22.92 27.15 32.19
N ARG A 264 -22.50 26.53 31.08
CA ARG A 264 -22.39 27.18 29.76
C ARG A 264 -23.72 27.77 29.30
N THR A 265 -24.81 27.01 29.38
CA THR A 265 -26.15 27.50 28.98
C THR A 265 -26.57 28.71 29.80
N LYS A 266 -26.34 28.71 31.11
CA LYS A 266 -26.63 29.87 31.98
C LYS A 266 -25.81 31.10 31.58
N LEU A 267 -24.50 30.94 31.37
CA LEU A 267 -23.62 32.04 30.93
C LEU A 267 -24.05 32.61 29.57
N ARG A 268 -24.55 31.76 28.69
CA ARG A 268 -25.09 32.17 27.40
C ARG A 268 -26.36 32.99 27.54
N GLU A 269 -27.30 32.56 28.38
CA GLU A 269 -28.53 33.30 28.70
C GLU A 269 -28.20 34.69 29.29
N GLU A 270 -27.32 34.75 30.30
CA GLU A 270 -26.84 36.00 30.90
C GLU A 270 -26.20 36.94 29.87
N LYS A 271 -25.43 36.41 28.92
CA LYS A 271 -24.83 37.21 27.84
C LYS A 271 -25.89 37.82 26.93
N TYR A 272 -26.92 37.06 26.56
CA TYR A 272 -28.02 37.55 25.72
C TYR A 272 -28.83 38.65 26.40
N GLU A 273 -29.16 38.48 27.68
CA GLU A 273 -29.90 39.48 28.46
C GLU A 273 -29.13 40.81 28.54
N ASN A 274 -27.81 40.75 28.77
CA ASN A 274 -26.97 41.95 28.85
C ASN A 274 -26.79 42.68 27.50
N THR A 275 -27.01 42.01 26.37
CA THR A 275 -26.94 42.64 25.03
C THR A 275 -28.24 43.30 24.57
N GLN A 276 -29.35 43.13 25.31
CA GLN A 276 -30.64 43.75 24.99
C GLN A 276 -30.92 45.06 25.76
N ILE A 277 -29.97 45.51 26.58
CA ILE A 277 -30.02 46.76 27.37
C ILE A 277 -29.05 47.77 26.74
#